data_AF-A0A0G4HHA6-F1
#
_entry.id   AF-A0A0G4HHA6-F1
#
_cell.length_a   1.000
_cell.length_b   1.000
_cell.length_c   1.000
_cell.angle_alpha   90.00
_cell.angle_beta   90.00
_cell.angle_gamma   90.00
#
_symmetry.space_group_name_H-M   'P 1'
#
loop_
_entity.id
_entity.type
_entity.pdbx_description
1 polymer ?
#
loop_
_entity_poly.entity_id
_entity_poly.type
_entity_poly.pdbx_seq_one_letter_code
_entity_poly.pdbx_strand_id
1 'polypeptide(L)'
;MSRFKKGSTQLPATKEEIDSGSHKLAALKEWLVNIVRNRTLGRRVKRNEVHVVVGMGWRYTWKETDDGARKPKPRFFAKGFLDGRLVNTYVGTPSIAGINTVCLFIVSMGMEMGAADVTAAFLTSKDHNAERVGATLPSVLPQVPKENPFKDIPNDRYEELRRMAAEYEPEGTYLVEMGLYGLPCAAQLFDYKLEGVCKELGFKRVDTAITVKAPPEGGRAQAIIMN
;
A
#
# COMPACT_ATOMS: atom_id res chain seq x y z
N MET A 1 -14.93 8.87 27.57
CA MET A 1 -14.79 7.62 26.80
C MET A 1 -14.55 7.99 25.34
N SER A 2 -13.37 7.71 24.79
CA SER A 2 -13.10 7.93 23.36
C SER A 2 -13.92 6.94 22.53
N ARG A 3 -14.76 7.43 21.63
CA ARG A 3 -15.40 6.58 20.61
C ARG A 3 -14.34 6.25 19.57
N PHE A 4 -13.78 5.05 19.65
CA PHE A 4 -12.99 4.51 18.54
C PHE A 4 -13.89 4.44 17.30
N LYS A 5 -13.54 5.18 16.25
CA LYS A 5 -14.23 5.07 14.96
C LYS A 5 -13.97 3.65 14.45
N LYS A 6 -15.03 2.86 14.23
CA LYS A 6 -14.92 1.50 13.68
C LYS A 6 -14.09 1.56 12.41
N GLY A 7 -12.99 0.80 12.34
CA GLY A 7 -12.20 0.68 11.13
C GLY A 7 -13.06 0.18 9.97
N SER A 8 -12.76 0.58 8.74
CA SER A 8 -13.56 0.14 7.59
C SER A 8 -13.46 -1.38 7.45
N THR A 9 -14.60 -2.07 7.61
CA THR A 9 -14.64 -3.52 7.47
C THR A 9 -14.54 -3.86 5.98
N GLN A 10 -13.53 -4.64 5.61
CA GLN A 10 -13.41 -5.19 4.26
C GLN A 10 -13.95 -6.61 4.25
N LEU A 11 -14.99 -6.84 3.45
CA LEU A 11 -15.58 -8.16 3.27
C LEU A 11 -15.03 -8.79 1.98
N PRO A 12 -14.62 -10.07 1.97
CA PRO A 12 -14.22 -10.73 0.74
C PRO A 12 -15.41 -10.77 -0.25
N ALA A 13 -15.15 -10.53 -1.53
CA ALA A 13 -16.13 -10.75 -2.57
C ALA A 13 -16.22 -12.24 -2.92
N THR A 14 -17.42 -12.71 -3.23
CA THR A 14 -17.67 -14.07 -3.73
C THR A 14 -17.25 -14.20 -5.20
N LYS A 15 -17.11 -15.43 -5.68
CA LYS A 15 -16.75 -15.68 -7.09
C LYS A 15 -17.85 -15.18 -8.02
N GLU A 16 -19.10 -15.40 -7.67
CA GLU A 16 -20.29 -14.99 -8.43
C GLU A 16 -20.34 -13.46 -8.58
N GLU A 17 -20.04 -12.72 -7.51
CA GLU A 17 -19.95 -11.25 -7.56
C GLU A 17 -18.82 -10.76 -8.47
N ILE A 18 -17.66 -11.43 -8.46
CA ILE A 18 -16.52 -11.08 -9.31
C ILE A 18 -16.86 -11.38 -10.77
N ASP A 19 -17.41 -12.56 -11.05
CA ASP A 19 -17.77 -13.04 -12.38
C ASP A 19 -18.91 -12.19 -13.00
N SER A 20 -19.80 -11.64 -12.17
CA SER A 20 -20.81 -10.66 -12.59
C SER A 20 -20.21 -9.34 -13.12
N GLY A 21 -18.92 -9.10 -12.84
CA GLY A 21 -18.19 -7.92 -13.27
C GLY A 21 -18.29 -6.72 -12.31
N SER A 22 -18.86 -6.90 -11.12
CA SER A 22 -19.06 -5.82 -10.13
C SER A 22 -17.78 -5.07 -9.74
N HIS A 23 -16.60 -5.72 -9.83
CA HIS A 23 -15.31 -5.10 -9.53
C HIS A 23 -14.52 -4.62 -10.76
N LYS A 24 -15.00 -4.84 -12.00
CA LYS A 24 -14.21 -4.58 -13.24
C LYS A 24 -13.68 -3.15 -13.33
N LEU A 25 -14.56 -2.15 -13.17
CA LEU A 25 -14.18 -0.74 -13.26
C LEU A 25 -13.22 -0.33 -12.15
N ALA A 26 -13.43 -0.83 -10.93
CA ALA A 26 -12.56 -0.55 -9.80
C ALA A 26 -11.18 -1.23 -9.95
N ALA A 27 -11.12 -2.42 -10.54
CA ALA A 27 -9.88 -3.15 -10.79
C ALA A 27 -9.06 -2.47 -11.90
N LEU A 28 -9.73 -2.02 -12.96
CA LEU A 28 -9.12 -1.20 -14.00
C LEU A 28 -8.53 0.09 -13.41
N LYS A 29 -9.26 0.75 -12.50
CA LYS A 29 -8.77 1.96 -11.83
C LYS A 29 -7.55 1.67 -10.95
N GLU A 30 -7.58 0.59 -10.17
CA GLU A 30 -6.42 0.16 -9.37
C GLU A 30 -5.19 -0.07 -10.26
N TRP A 31 -5.36 -0.80 -11.36
CA TRP A 31 -4.29 -1.07 -12.33
C TRP A 31 -3.72 0.22 -12.93
N LEU A 32 -4.56 1.06 -13.56
CA LEU A 32 -4.09 2.24 -14.28
C LEU A 32 -3.57 3.33 -13.33
N VAL A 33 -4.30 3.62 -12.25
CA VAL A 33 -4.06 4.80 -11.42
C VAL A 33 -3.06 4.53 -10.30
N ASN A 34 -3.07 3.33 -9.73
CA ASN A 34 -2.22 3.02 -8.59
C ASN A 34 -0.95 2.26 -9.00
N ILE A 35 -1.01 1.41 -10.03
CA ILE A 35 0.17 0.64 -10.47
C ILE A 35 0.89 1.35 -11.60
N VAL A 36 0.21 1.55 -12.74
CA VAL A 36 0.80 2.08 -13.97
C VAL A 36 1.23 3.54 -13.80
N ARG A 37 0.32 4.44 -13.39
CA ARG A 37 0.62 5.87 -13.20
C ARG A 37 1.81 6.11 -12.27
N ASN A 38 1.86 5.36 -11.18
CA ASN A 38 2.92 5.51 -10.19
C ASN A 38 4.23 4.82 -10.61
N ARG A 39 4.26 4.16 -11.77
CA ARG A 39 5.41 3.37 -12.25
C ARG A 39 5.89 2.37 -11.19
N THR A 40 4.93 1.72 -10.51
CA THR A 40 5.24 0.77 -9.44
C THR A 40 6.09 -0.39 -9.95
N LEU A 41 5.84 -0.77 -11.21
CA LEU A 41 6.63 -1.72 -11.97
C LEU A 41 7.44 -0.94 -13.01
N GLY A 42 8.69 -1.34 -13.20
CA GLY A 42 9.61 -0.77 -14.16
C GLY A 42 9.79 -1.66 -15.38
N ARG A 43 11.03 -1.78 -15.86
CA ARG A 43 11.35 -2.62 -17.02
C ARG A 43 11.12 -4.11 -16.76
N ARG A 44 10.95 -4.87 -17.85
CA ARG A 44 10.96 -6.33 -17.81
C ARG A 44 12.34 -6.84 -17.36
N VAL A 45 12.35 -7.91 -16.57
CA VAL A 45 13.56 -8.54 -16.01
C VAL A 45 13.49 -10.05 -16.09
N LYS A 46 14.65 -10.70 -16.20
CA LYS A 46 14.83 -12.15 -16.04
C LYS A 46 15.10 -12.50 -14.58
N ARG A 47 14.88 -13.76 -14.21
CA ARG A 47 15.08 -14.25 -12.83
C ARG A 47 16.50 -14.00 -12.29
N ASN A 48 17.52 -14.02 -13.13
CA ASN A 48 18.92 -13.81 -12.75
C ASN A 48 19.31 -12.34 -12.57
N GLU A 49 18.46 -11.38 -12.96
CA GLU A 49 18.71 -9.94 -12.81
C GLU A 49 18.22 -9.39 -11.47
N VAL A 50 17.48 -10.19 -10.71
CA VAL A 50 16.84 -9.79 -9.44
C VAL A 50 17.13 -10.81 -8.37
N HIS A 51 17.13 -10.36 -7.11
CA HIS A 51 17.40 -11.24 -5.97
C HIS A 51 16.28 -12.28 -5.81
N VAL A 52 15.03 -11.82 -5.87
CA VAL A 52 13.83 -12.65 -5.75
C VAL A 52 12.77 -12.25 -6.77
N VAL A 53 11.95 -13.21 -7.18
CA VAL A 53 10.76 -12.99 -8.01
C VAL A 53 9.55 -13.46 -7.23
N VAL A 54 8.54 -12.59 -7.10
CA VAL A 54 7.26 -12.89 -6.47
C VAL A 54 6.12 -12.84 -7.47
N GLY A 55 5.15 -13.75 -7.34
CA GLY A 55 3.93 -13.68 -8.15
C GLY A 55 3.01 -12.55 -7.69
N MET A 56 2.23 -11.99 -8.60
CA MET A 56 1.19 -11.00 -8.28
C MET A 56 -0.21 -11.62 -8.34
N GLY A 57 -1.19 -10.92 -7.77
CA GLY A 57 -2.58 -11.32 -7.80
C GLY A 57 -3.55 -10.20 -7.45
N TRP A 58 -4.83 -10.58 -7.48
CA TRP A 58 -5.94 -9.71 -7.14
C TRP A 58 -6.60 -10.17 -5.85
N ARG A 59 -6.91 -9.22 -4.97
CA ARG A 59 -7.78 -9.44 -3.81
C ARG A 59 -9.02 -8.58 -4.01
N TYR A 60 -10.16 -9.23 -4.21
CA TYR A 60 -11.44 -8.55 -4.39
C TYR A 60 -12.18 -8.47 -3.06
N THR A 61 -12.48 -7.25 -2.63
CA THR A 61 -13.24 -7.00 -1.41
C THR A 61 -14.32 -5.95 -1.64
N TRP A 62 -15.26 -5.91 -0.71
CA TRP A 62 -16.22 -4.84 -0.51
C TRP A 62 -15.78 -3.99 0.68
N LYS A 63 -15.71 -2.67 0.49
CA LYS A 63 -15.56 -1.72 1.59
C LYS A 63 -16.93 -1.21 1.97
N GLU A 64 -17.31 -1.42 3.22
CA GLU A 64 -18.51 -0.81 3.80
C GLU A 64 -18.27 0.70 4.00
N THR A 65 -19.23 1.51 3.57
CA THR A 65 -19.23 2.98 3.75
C THR A 65 -20.04 3.35 4.99
N ASP A 66 -19.88 4.59 5.47
CA ASP A 66 -20.48 5.06 6.73
C ASP A 66 -22.02 5.03 6.70
N ASP A 67 -22.63 5.01 5.50
CA ASP A 67 -24.06 4.86 5.23
C ASP A 67 -24.53 3.39 5.09
N GLY A 68 -23.64 2.43 5.32
CA GLY A 68 -23.91 0.99 5.19
C GLY A 68 -23.87 0.46 3.75
N ALA A 69 -23.62 1.32 2.75
CA ALA A 69 -23.43 0.87 1.37
C ALA A 69 -22.10 0.11 1.19
N ARG A 70 -21.97 -0.61 0.07
CA ARG A 70 -20.76 -1.38 -0.25
C ARG A 70 -20.12 -0.85 -1.52
N LYS A 71 -18.83 -0.57 -1.45
CA LYS A 71 -18.02 -0.14 -2.60
C LYS A 71 -17.00 -1.22 -2.99
N PRO A 72 -16.87 -1.57 -4.28
CA PRO A 72 -15.83 -2.47 -4.74
C PRO A 72 -14.44 -1.92 -4.39
N LYS A 73 -13.58 -2.73 -3.80
CA LYS A 73 -12.22 -2.35 -3.39
C LYS A 73 -11.18 -3.42 -3.79
N PRO A 74 -11.02 -3.70 -5.09
CA PRO A 74 -9.99 -4.62 -5.54
C PRO A 74 -8.60 -4.06 -5.22
N ARG A 75 -7.69 -4.94 -4.84
CA ARG A 75 -6.27 -4.64 -4.62
C ARG A 75 -5.40 -5.52 -5.49
N PHE A 76 -4.46 -4.88 -6.17
CA PHE A 76 -3.41 -5.56 -6.91
C PHE A 76 -2.18 -5.66 -6.01
N PHE A 77 -1.71 -6.87 -5.76
CA PHE A 77 -0.70 -7.11 -4.72
C PHE A 77 0.30 -8.20 -5.13
N ALA A 78 1.52 -8.10 -4.60
CA ALA A 78 2.48 -9.18 -4.60
C ALA A 78 2.06 -10.25 -3.61
N LYS A 79 2.01 -11.51 -4.06
CA LYS A 79 1.76 -12.71 -3.27
C LYS A 79 2.97 -13.09 -2.40
N GLY A 80 3.62 -12.10 -1.78
CA GLY A 80 4.88 -12.25 -1.04
C GLY A 80 4.83 -13.40 -0.02
N PHE A 81 4.06 -13.24 1.06
CA PHE A 81 3.95 -14.21 2.17
C PHE A 81 3.50 -15.64 1.77
N LEU A 82 3.04 -15.83 0.52
CA LEU A 82 2.66 -17.12 -0.03
C LEU A 82 3.83 -17.84 -0.75
N ASP A 83 4.98 -17.16 -0.92
CA ASP A 83 6.23 -17.73 -1.40
C ASP A 83 7.05 -18.19 -0.19
N GLY A 84 7.30 -19.51 -0.09
CA GLY A 84 7.99 -20.14 1.06
C GLY A 84 9.49 -19.83 1.17
N ARG A 85 10.00 -18.88 0.37
CA ARG A 85 11.40 -18.43 0.42
C ARG A 85 11.58 -17.43 1.56
N LEU A 86 12.68 -17.58 2.31
CA LEU A 86 13.15 -16.65 3.34
C LEU A 86 13.61 -15.33 2.70
N VAL A 87 12.65 -14.56 2.18
CA VAL A 87 12.84 -13.14 1.92
C VAL A 87 12.71 -12.46 3.28
N ASN A 88 13.58 -11.51 3.63
CA ASN A 88 13.45 -10.77 4.89
C ASN A 88 12.04 -10.19 5.00
N THR A 89 11.21 -10.87 5.78
CA THR A 89 9.78 -10.63 5.89
C THR A 89 9.56 -9.59 6.96
N TYR A 90 8.72 -8.62 6.64
CA TYR A 90 8.01 -7.77 7.58
C TYR A 90 8.86 -6.77 8.38
N VAL A 91 8.89 -5.52 7.93
CA VAL A 91 9.11 -4.41 8.85
C VAL A 91 8.04 -3.36 8.56
N GLY A 92 6.99 -3.36 9.38
CA GLY A 92 5.88 -2.44 9.22
C GLY A 92 4.89 -2.41 10.38
N THR A 93 4.66 -3.53 11.07
CA THR A 93 4.14 -3.42 12.44
C THR A 93 5.35 -3.10 13.32
N PRO A 94 5.36 -1.95 14.01
CA PRO A 94 6.30 -1.74 15.09
C PRO A 94 6.29 -2.98 15.98
N SER A 95 7.42 -3.30 16.61
CA SER A 95 7.48 -4.48 17.48
C SER A 95 6.24 -4.54 18.36
N ILE A 96 5.63 -5.71 18.55
CA ILE A 96 4.42 -5.81 19.41
C ILE A 96 4.72 -5.19 20.78
N ALA A 97 5.96 -5.36 21.25
CA ALA A 97 6.50 -4.67 22.42
C ALA A 97 6.47 -3.13 22.27
N GLY A 98 6.94 -2.56 21.17
CA GLY A 98 6.88 -1.14 20.85
C GLY A 98 5.45 -0.59 20.77
N ILE A 99 4.54 -1.28 20.07
CA ILE A 99 3.12 -0.91 20.02
C ILE A 99 2.54 -0.90 21.43
N ASN A 100 2.70 -2.00 22.17
CA ASN A 100 2.16 -2.11 23.52
C ASN A 100 2.75 -1.05 24.46
N THR A 101 4.06 -0.81 24.38
CA THR A 101 4.75 0.19 25.23
C THR A 101 4.23 1.59 24.95
N VAL A 102 4.09 1.97 23.69
CA VAL A 102 3.60 3.30 23.32
C VAL A 102 2.09 3.43 23.63
N CYS A 103 1.29 2.40 23.37
CA CYS A 103 -0.13 2.41 23.75
C CYS A 103 -0.32 2.53 25.27
N LEU A 104 0.46 1.78 26.06
CA LEU A 104 0.45 1.88 27.53
C LEU A 104 0.87 3.28 28.00
N PHE A 105 1.92 3.85 27.40
CA PHE A 105 2.37 5.22 27.71
C PHE A 105 1.30 6.27 27.38
N ILE A 106 0.68 6.20 26.19
CA ILE A 106 -0.39 7.10 25.77
C ILE A 106 -1.56 7.04 26.75
N VAL A 107 -1.98 5.84 27.15
CA VAL A 107 -3.08 5.62 28.10
C VAL A 107 -2.70 6.12 29.49
N SER A 108 -1.50 5.81 29.99
CA SER A 108 -1.05 6.23 31.33
C SER A 108 -0.92 7.74 31.47
N MET A 109 -0.57 8.43 30.37
CA MET A 109 -0.42 9.89 30.33
C MET A 109 -1.72 10.64 29.98
N GLY A 110 -2.83 9.92 29.74
CA GLY A 110 -4.09 10.52 29.32
C GLY A 110 -4.00 11.28 27.98
N MET A 111 -3.13 10.82 27.08
CA MET A 111 -2.91 11.43 25.77
C MET A 111 -4.00 11.06 24.78
N GLU A 112 -4.32 11.99 23.87
CA GLU A 112 -5.23 11.72 22.76
C GLU A 112 -4.48 11.01 21.62
N MET A 113 -5.14 10.01 21.02
CA MET A 113 -4.58 9.23 19.92
C MET A 113 -5.36 9.48 18.64
N GLY A 114 -4.63 9.86 17.58
CA GLY A 114 -5.14 9.90 16.21
C GLY A 114 -4.63 8.69 15.42
N ALA A 115 -5.50 8.08 14.62
CA ALA A 115 -5.12 7.07 13.64
C ALA A 115 -5.36 7.63 12.24
N ALA A 116 -4.33 7.58 11.39
CA ALA A 116 -4.41 8.00 10.00
C ALA A 116 -4.01 6.85 9.08
N ASP A 117 -4.81 6.63 8.03
CA ASP A 117 -4.50 5.65 7.01
C ASP A 117 -3.58 6.29 5.95
N VAL A 118 -2.35 5.79 5.85
CA VAL A 118 -1.36 6.22 4.85
C VAL A 118 -1.37 5.35 3.58
N THR A 119 -2.44 4.55 3.40
CA THR A 119 -2.60 3.64 2.26
C THR A 119 -2.31 4.33 0.92
N ALA A 120 -1.48 3.66 0.11
CA ALA A 120 -0.97 4.10 -1.21
C ALA A 120 0.19 5.10 -1.19
N ALA A 121 0.59 5.65 -0.03
CA ALA A 121 1.75 6.54 0.04
C ALA A 121 3.06 5.81 -0.32
N PHE A 122 3.19 4.52 0.03
CA PHE A 122 4.33 3.70 -0.35
C PHE A 122 4.42 3.39 -1.84
N LEU A 123 3.31 3.40 -2.60
CA LEU A 123 3.35 3.28 -4.06
C LEU A 123 4.07 4.47 -4.72
N THR A 124 4.33 5.54 -3.95
CA THR A 124 5.08 6.73 -4.37
C THR A 124 6.50 6.80 -3.78
N SER A 125 6.90 5.78 -3.01
CA SER A 125 8.26 5.66 -2.47
C SER A 125 9.08 4.73 -3.34
N LYS A 126 10.16 5.26 -3.91
CA LYS A 126 11.07 4.51 -4.78
C LYS A 126 11.85 3.47 -3.99
N ASP A 127 12.01 2.28 -4.56
CA ASP A 127 12.83 1.21 -4.01
C ASP A 127 14.32 1.47 -4.30
N HIS A 128 15.07 1.71 -3.23
CA HIS A 128 16.51 1.96 -3.27
C HIS A 128 17.34 0.78 -2.73
N ASN A 129 16.71 -0.37 -2.45
CA ASN A 129 17.42 -1.53 -1.94
C ASN A 129 18.42 -2.07 -2.98
N ALA A 130 19.58 -2.52 -2.51
CA ALA A 130 20.57 -3.18 -3.37
C ALA A 130 20.02 -4.51 -3.92
N GLU A 131 19.30 -5.25 -3.08
CA GLU A 131 18.58 -6.47 -3.47
C GLU A 131 17.24 -6.11 -4.09
N ARG A 132 17.19 -6.09 -5.41
CA ARG A 132 15.98 -5.74 -6.15
C ARG A 132 15.02 -6.93 -6.28
N VAL A 133 13.73 -6.63 -6.23
CA VAL A 133 12.63 -7.60 -6.38
C VAL A 133 12.03 -7.53 -7.78
N GLY A 134 11.81 -8.68 -8.41
CA GLY A 134 10.96 -8.82 -9.58
C GLY A 134 9.54 -9.24 -9.20
N ALA A 135 8.53 -8.77 -9.91
CA ALA A 135 7.14 -9.16 -9.74
C ALA A 135 6.56 -9.73 -11.04
N THR A 136 6.02 -10.94 -10.99
CA THR A 136 5.38 -11.62 -12.12
C THR A 136 3.89 -11.29 -12.13
N LEU A 137 3.42 -10.67 -13.22
CA LEU A 137 2.01 -10.32 -13.40
C LEU A 137 1.12 -11.58 -13.48
N PRO A 138 -0.16 -11.53 -13.11
CA PRO A 138 -1.08 -12.65 -13.32
C PRO A 138 -1.34 -12.86 -14.82
N SER A 139 -1.88 -14.03 -15.15
CA SER A 139 -2.29 -14.40 -16.51
C SER A 139 -3.43 -13.56 -17.08
N VAL A 140 -4.19 -12.89 -16.22
CA VAL A 140 -5.30 -12.02 -16.62
C VAL A 140 -5.10 -10.62 -16.04
N LEU A 141 -4.90 -9.64 -16.92
CA LEU A 141 -4.87 -8.22 -16.60
C LEU A 141 -6.20 -7.56 -16.97
N PRO A 142 -6.59 -6.44 -16.33
CA PRO A 142 -7.78 -5.70 -16.70
C PRO A 142 -7.73 -5.24 -18.16
N GLN A 143 -8.80 -5.51 -18.91
CA GLN A 143 -8.93 -4.98 -20.26
C GLN A 143 -9.05 -3.45 -20.20
N VAL A 144 -8.18 -2.74 -20.92
CA VAL A 144 -8.19 -1.27 -20.99
C VAL A 144 -9.05 -0.84 -22.18
N PRO A 145 -10.25 -0.27 -21.97
CA PRO A 145 -11.12 0.15 -23.07
C PRO A 145 -10.53 1.33 -23.85
N LYS A 146 -10.94 1.48 -25.11
CA LYS A 146 -10.52 2.61 -25.95
C LYS A 146 -11.08 3.93 -25.43
N GLU A 147 -12.36 3.92 -25.09
CA GLU A 147 -13.07 5.05 -24.49
C GLU A 147 -12.77 5.13 -22.99
N ASN A 148 -12.68 6.35 -22.46
CA ASN A 148 -12.41 6.60 -21.07
C ASN A 148 -13.65 6.30 -20.21
N PRO A 149 -13.62 5.30 -19.32
CA PRO A 149 -14.76 4.95 -18.50
C PRO A 149 -14.83 5.78 -17.20
N PHE A 150 -13.84 6.63 -16.93
CA PHE A 150 -13.71 7.37 -15.68
C PHE A 150 -14.14 8.82 -15.84
N LYS A 151 -15.13 9.24 -15.04
CA LYS A 151 -15.60 10.62 -15.00
C LYS A 151 -14.58 11.59 -14.38
N ASP A 152 -13.71 11.07 -13.51
CA ASP A 152 -12.76 11.86 -12.72
C ASP A 152 -11.33 11.90 -13.31
N ILE A 153 -11.12 11.27 -14.46
CA ILE A 153 -9.83 11.26 -15.15
C ILE A 153 -10.02 11.96 -16.51
N PRO A 154 -9.29 13.05 -16.79
CA PRO A 154 -9.27 13.68 -18.11
C PRO A 154 -8.86 12.71 -19.24
N ASN A 155 -9.41 12.90 -20.44
CA ASN A 155 -9.19 11.98 -21.57
C ASN A 155 -7.73 11.90 -22.02
N ASP A 156 -7.02 13.04 -22.05
CA ASP A 156 -5.59 13.13 -22.34
C ASP A 156 -4.76 12.28 -21.37
N ARG A 157 -5.04 12.39 -20.07
CA ARG A 157 -4.39 11.56 -19.03
C ARG A 157 -4.74 10.08 -19.18
N TYR A 158 -6.00 9.77 -19.51
CA TYR A 158 -6.41 8.39 -19.74
C TYR A 158 -5.67 7.76 -20.92
N GLU A 159 -5.48 8.49 -22.02
CA GLU A 159 -4.71 8.03 -23.17
C GLU A 159 -3.24 7.74 -22.82
N GLU A 160 -2.61 8.60 -22.01
CA GLU A 160 -1.27 8.35 -21.49
C GLU A 160 -1.21 7.06 -20.67
N LEU A 161 -2.13 6.89 -19.71
CA LEU A 161 -2.21 5.67 -18.88
C LEU A 161 -2.43 4.42 -19.74
N ARG A 162 -3.24 4.51 -20.79
CA ARG A 162 -3.47 3.41 -21.72
C ARG A 162 -2.19 3.04 -22.48
N ARG A 163 -1.41 4.02 -22.93
CA ARG A 163 -0.12 3.78 -23.59
C ARG A 163 0.88 3.11 -22.64
N MET A 164 1.00 3.62 -21.42
CA MET A 164 1.88 3.03 -20.41
C MET A 164 1.44 1.60 -20.04
N ALA A 165 0.13 1.35 -19.92
CA ALA A 165 -0.38 0.03 -19.59
C ALA A 165 -0.08 -1.03 -20.65
N ALA A 166 0.08 -0.63 -21.92
CA ALA A 166 0.41 -1.52 -23.03
C ALA A 166 1.85 -2.08 -22.98
N GLU A 167 2.73 -1.53 -22.14
CA GLU A 167 4.09 -2.04 -21.92
C GLU A 167 4.11 -3.34 -21.08
N TYR A 168 2.98 -3.67 -20.45
CA TYR A 168 2.85 -4.82 -19.56
C TYR A 168 2.14 -5.99 -20.24
N GLU A 169 2.79 -7.14 -20.21
CA GLU A 169 2.27 -8.41 -20.71
C GLU A 169 1.85 -9.30 -19.53
N PRO A 170 0.71 -10.01 -19.64
CA PRO A 170 0.37 -11.05 -18.68
C PRO A 170 1.53 -12.03 -18.48
N GLU A 171 1.73 -12.48 -17.24
CA GLU A 171 2.83 -13.39 -16.85
C GLU A 171 4.25 -12.83 -17.08
N GLY A 172 4.39 -11.60 -17.55
CA GLY A 172 5.66 -10.89 -17.60
C GLY A 172 6.20 -10.61 -16.20
N THR A 173 7.52 -10.68 -16.05
CA THR A 173 8.21 -10.32 -14.79
C THR A 173 8.87 -8.96 -14.93
N TYR A 174 8.54 -8.05 -14.02
CA TYR A 174 8.96 -6.66 -14.06
C TYR A 174 9.68 -6.27 -12.77
N LEU A 175 10.65 -5.38 -12.89
CA LEU A 175 11.36 -4.83 -11.75
C LEU A 175 10.38 -4.03 -10.88
N VAL A 176 10.41 -4.23 -9.56
CA VAL A 176 9.66 -3.38 -8.64
C VAL A 176 10.47 -2.11 -8.41
N GLU A 177 9.89 -0.96 -8.78
CA GLU A 177 10.55 0.36 -8.69
C GLU A 177 10.02 1.19 -7.54
N MET A 178 8.78 0.95 -7.11
CA MET A 178 8.16 1.64 -5.98
C MET A 178 7.68 0.62 -4.94
N GLY A 179 7.35 1.07 -3.73
CA GLY A 179 6.72 0.20 -2.74
C GLY A 179 5.48 -0.46 -3.34
N LEU A 180 5.33 -1.78 -3.17
CA LEU A 180 4.24 -2.57 -3.73
C LEU A 180 3.47 -3.28 -2.61
N TYR A 181 2.14 -3.30 -2.71
CA TYR A 181 1.29 -4.03 -1.75
C TYR A 181 1.73 -5.49 -1.62
N GLY A 182 1.86 -5.98 -0.39
CA GLY A 182 2.25 -7.36 -0.13
C GLY A 182 3.77 -7.62 -0.20
N LEU A 183 4.59 -6.60 -0.50
CA LEU A 183 6.03 -6.67 -0.29
C LEU A 183 6.41 -6.17 1.11
N PRO A 184 7.30 -6.89 1.82
CA PRO A 184 7.88 -6.46 3.09
C PRO A 184 8.51 -5.06 3.10
N CYS A 185 9.21 -4.68 2.03
CA CYS A 185 9.98 -3.43 1.98
C CYS A 185 9.11 -2.17 1.81
N ALA A 186 7.85 -2.29 1.38
CA ALA A 186 7.03 -1.14 1.00
C ALA A 186 6.76 -0.19 2.19
N ALA A 187 6.50 -0.74 3.38
CA ALA A 187 6.30 0.05 4.59
C ALA A 187 7.60 0.75 5.04
N GLN A 188 8.74 0.06 4.95
CA GLN A 188 10.05 0.64 5.29
C GLN A 188 10.45 1.80 4.34
N LEU A 189 10.19 1.66 3.04
CA LEU A 189 10.43 2.74 2.07
C LEU A 189 9.60 3.99 2.40
N PHE A 190 8.41 3.82 2.97
CA PHE A 190 7.61 4.94 3.45
C PHE A 190 8.08 5.45 4.82
N ASP A 191 8.51 4.58 5.73
CA ASP A 191 9.06 4.95 7.05
C ASP A 191 10.24 5.90 6.94
N TYR A 192 11.19 5.65 6.03
CA TYR A 192 12.31 6.57 5.82
C TYR A 192 11.85 7.96 5.32
N LYS A 193 10.85 8.00 4.44
CA LYS A 193 10.30 9.25 3.93
C LYS A 193 9.56 10.00 5.02
N LEU A 194 8.77 9.30 5.84
CA LEU A 194 8.06 9.89 6.97
C LEU A 194 9.02 10.36 8.06
N GLU A 195 10.13 9.64 8.29
CA GLU A 195 11.15 10.03 9.26
C GLU A 195 11.72 11.42 8.94
N GLY A 196 11.96 11.72 7.65
CA GLY A 196 12.39 13.05 7.22
C GLY A 196 11.39 14.15 7.63
N VAL A 197 10.11 13.95 7.31
CA VAL A 197 9.03 14.88 7.69
C VAL A 197 8.89 15.00 9.21
N CYS A 198 8.98 13.88 9.93
CA CYS A 198 8.90 13.85 11.39
C CYS A 198 10.05 14.65 12.03
N LYS A 199 11.27 14.52 11.51
CA LYS A 199 12.44 15.30 11.98
C LYS A 199 12.24 16.80 11.79
N GLU A 200 11.73 17.23 10.63
CA GLU A 200 11.40 18.64 10.37
C GLU A 200 10.36 19.18 11.35
N LEU A 201 9.40 18.33 11.75
CA LEU A 201 8.39 18.66 12.75
C LEU A 201 8.88 18.52 14.21
N GLY A 202 10.15 18.17 14.43
CA GLY A 202 10.78 18.04 15.74
C GLY A 202 10.51 16.72 16.47
N PHE A 203 10.02 15.70 15.77
CA PHE A 203 9.91 14.34 16.31
C PHE A 203 11.26 13.62 16.23
N LYS A 204 11.50 12.73 17.19
CA LYS A 204 12.66 11.84 17.26
C LYS A 204 12.21 10.40 17.08
N ARG A 205 12.92 9.63 16.25
CA ARG A 205 12.69 8.20 16.07
C ARG A 205 13.13 7.45 17.33
N VAL A 206 12.29 6.54 17.80
CA VAL A 206 12.57 5.66 18.95
C VAL A 206 12.61 4.19 18.56
N ASP A 207 11.82 3.79 17.58
CA ASP A 207 11.84 2.47 16.95
C ASP A 207 11.38 2.63 15.49
N THR A 208 11.43 1.56 14.71
CA THR A 208 10.84 1.54 13.37
C THR A 208 9.35 1.82 13.44
N ALA A 209 8.89 2.71 12.55
CA ALA A 209 7.52 3.19 12.53
C ALA A 209 7.04 3.93 13.80
N ILE A 210 7.93 4.26 14.75
CA ILE A 210 7.59 5.00 15.97
C ILE A 210 8.48 6.23 16.11
N THR A 211 7.85 7.41 16.12
CA THR A 211 8.50 8.68 16.43
C THR A 211 7.76 9.40 17.55
N VAL A 212 8.51 10.09 18.41
CA VAL A 212 7.96 10.82 19.56
C VAL A 212 8.48 12.25 19.60
N LYS A 213 7.67 13.16 20.14
CA LYS A 213 8.04 14.55 20.37
C LYS A 213 7.76 14.91 21.81
N ALA A 214 8.76 15.50 22.46
CA ALA A 214 8.62 15.99 23.82
C ALA A 214 7.56 17.11 23.87
N PRO A 215 6.81 17.22 24.97
CA PRO A 215 5.90 18.34 25.15
C PRO A 215 6.66 19.66 25.13
N PRO A 216 6.11 20.74 24.53
CA PRO A 216 6.53 22.09 24.90
C PRO A 216 6.24 22.32 26.40
N GLU A 217 6.85 23.33 27.04
CA GLU A 217 6.60 23.62 28.46
C GLU A 217 5.09 23.75 28.74
N GLY A 218 4.58 22.92 29.67
CA GLY A 218 3.15 22.83 30.00
C GLY A 218 2.27 22.03 29.02
N GLY A 219 2.84 21.43 27.97
CA GLY A 219 2.14 20.69 26.92
C GLY A 219 2.06 19.17 27.14
N ARG A 220 1.43 18.47 26.19
CA ARG A 220 1.36 16.99 26.16
C ARG A 220 2.40 16.41 25.21
N ALA A 221 2.96 15.26 25.55
CA ALA A 221 3.83 14.53 24.64
C ALA A 221 3.04 14.12 23.37
N GLN A 222 3.74 13.82 22.28
CA GLN A 222 3.13 13.37 21.03
C GLN A 222 3.87 12.15 20.52
N ALA A 223 3.14 11.19 19.94
CA ALA A 223 3.71 10.01 19.30
C ALA A 223 3.01 9.75 17.96
N ILE A 224 3.78 9.35 16.96
CA ILE A 224 3.30 8.87 15.67
C ILE A 224 3.70 7.41 15.56
N ILE A 225 2.73 6.55 15.28
CA ILE A 225 2.91 5.12 15.05
C ILE A 225 2.37 4.82 13.65
N MET A 226 3.18 4.22 12.78
CA MET A 226 2.66 3.60 11.55
C MET A 226 2.48 2.10 11.75
N ASN A 227 1.48 1.54 11.07
CA ASN A 227 1.23 0.10 11.00
C ASN A 227 0.82 -0.26 9.57
#